data_AF-A0A1B9MY78-F1
#
_entry.id   AF-A0A1B9MY78-F1
#
_cell.length_a   1.000
_cell.length_b   1.000
_cell.length_c   1.000
_cell.angle_alpha   90.00
_cell.angle_beta   90.00
_cell.angle_gamma   90.00
#
_symmetry.space_group_name_H-M   'P 1'
#
loop_
_entity.id
_entity.type
_entity.pdbx_description
1 polymer ?
#
loop_
_entity_poly.entity_id
_entity_poly.type
_entity_poly.pdbx_seq_one_letter_code
_entity_poly.pdbx_strand_id
1 'polypeptide(L)'
;MFKLSKVNIANTALIIIGFVFAVHFGYNNYQEKKQLQKDKAELFGKIEQLEQNIAKNNQIIADNEQSKRELENKSIERQEQINEQLKNNDCANQFVPVSVSNGLYNRAKGLRQPTDTSQSIK
;
A
#
# COMPACT_ATOMS: atom_id res chain seq x y z
N MET A 1 -51.99 -47.99 34.25
CA MET A 1 -51.09 -48.56 33.23
C MET A 1 -51.41 -47.88 31.90
N PHE A 2 -50.68 -46.82 31.53
CA PHE A 2 -50.98 -46.07 30.30
C PHE A 2 -50.45 -46.82 29.08
N LYS A 3 -51.36 -47.40 28.29
CA LYS A 3 -51.03 -48.03 27.01
C LYS A 3 -50.79 -46.91 25.99
N LEU A 4 -49.55 -46.43 25.89
CA LEU A 4 -49.16 -45.49 24.84
C LEU A 4 -49.19 -46.23 23.49
N SER A 5 -50.04 -45.79 22.57
CA SER A 5 -50.01 -46.28 21.20
C SER A 5 -48.72 -45.83 20.53
N LYS A 6 -48.14 -46.65 19.63
CA LYS A 6 -46.92 -46.31 18.88
C LYS A 6 -47.04 -44.99 18.12
N VAL A 7 -48.26 -44.61 17.72
CA VAL A 7 -48.57 -43.35 17.04
C VAL A 7 -48.32 -42.14 17.94
N ASN A 8 -48.69 -42.22 19.23
CA ASN A 8 -48.47 -41.14 20.18
C ASN A 8 -46.97 -40.93 20.45
N ILE A 9 -46.20 -42.03 20.51
CA ILE A 9 -44.73 -41.98 20.69
C ILE A 9 -44.05 -41.33 19.47
N ALA A 10 -44.43 -41.74 18.26
CA ALA A 10 -43.86 -41.20 17.02
C ALA A 10 -44.18 -39.71 16.84
N ASN A 11 -45.40 -39.29 17.17
CA ASN A 11 -45.80 -37.88 17.10
C ASN A 11 -45.03 -37.02 18.11
N THR A 12 -44.88 -37.50 19.36
CA THR A 12 -44.08 -36.81 20.37
C THR A 12 -42.60 -36.71 19.96
N ALA A 13 -42.02 -37.77 19.37
CA ALA A 13 -40.63 -37.74 18.89
C ALA A 13 -40.43 -36.72 17.76
N LEU A 14 -41.36 -36.62 16.80
CA LEU A 14 -41.32 -35.63 15.72
C LEU A 14 -41.37 -34.19 16.24
N ILE A 15 -42.20 -33.92 17.24
CA ILE A 15 -42.28 -32.60 17.89
C ILE A 15 -40.93 -32.25 18.53
N ILE A 16 -40.32 -33.17 19.28
CA ILE A 16 -39.02 -32.94 19.93
C ILE A 16 -37.93 -32.66 18.90
N ILE A 17 -37.87 -33.45 17.81
CA ILE A 17 -36.90 -33.25 16.73
C ILE A 17 -37.09 -31.87 16.09
N GLY A 18 -38.34 -31.48 15.80
CA GLY A 18 -38.65 -30.15 15.25
C GLY A 18 -38.17 -29.01 16.15
N PHE A 19 -38.38 -29.13 17.46
CA PHE A 19 -37.88 -28.15 18.43
C PHE A 19 -36.34 -28.08 18.48
N VAL A 20 -35.66 -29.23 18.49
CA VAL A 20 -34.19 -29.26 18.47
C VAL A 20 -33.63 -28.61 17.21
N PHE A 21 -34.21 -28.89 16.04
CA PHE A 21 -33.81 -28.25 14.79
C PHE A 21 -34.07 -26.74 14.80
N ALA A 22 -35.22 -26.29 15.31
CA ALA A 22 -35.55 -24.88 15.40
C ALA A 22 -34.57 -24.12 16.31
N VAL A 23 -34.23 -24.69 17.47
CA VAL A 23 -33.23 -24.11 18.40
C VAL A 23 -31.85 -24.08 17.76
N HIS A 24 -31.42 -25.17 17.12
CA HIS A 24 -30.11 -25.22 16.47
C HIS A 24 -30.00 -24.20 15.34
N PHE A 25 -31.00 -24.14 14.46
CA PHE A 25 -31.04 -23.18 13.36
C PHE A 25 -31.10 -21.75 13.88
N GLY A 26 -31.93 -21.46 14.88
CA GLY A 26 -32.03 -20.14 15.49
C GLY A 26 -30.69 -19.66 16.09
N TYR A 27 -29.99 -20.54 16.82
CA TYR A 27 -28.68 -20.24 17.38
C TYR A 27 -27.63 -19.98 16.30
N ASN A 28 -27.58 -20.83 15.26
CA ASN A 28 -26.59 -20.68 14.19
C ASN A 28 -26.79 -19.36 13.42
N ASN A 29 -28.04 -19.03 13.07
CA ASN A 29 -28.38 -17.77 12.41
C ASN A 29 -28.04 -16.54 13.27
N TYR A 30 -28.23 -16.62 14.59
CA TYR A 30 -27.87 -15.53 15.49
C TYR A 30 -26.36 -15.30 15.52
N GLN A 31 -25.57 -16.37 15.62
CA GLN A 31 -24.12 -16.28 15.63
C GLN A 31 -23.57 -15.79 14.28
N GLU A 32 -24.08 -16.29 13.16
CA GLU A 32 -23.71 -15.81 11.83
C GLU A 32 -24.02 -14.33 11.65
N LYS A 33 -25.22 -13.87 12.04
CA LYS A 33 -25.55 -12.43 11.99
C LYS A 33 -24.59 -11.58 12.82
N LYS A 34 -24.18 -12.07 13.99
CA LYS A 34 -23.24 -11.37 14.87
C LYS A 34 -21.83 -11.32 14.27
N GLN A 35 -21.37 -12.40 13.66
CA GLN A 35 -20.08 -12.42 12.94
C GLN A 35 -20.12 -11.49 11.73
N LEU A 36 -21.19 -11.56 10.92
CA LEU A 36 -21.35 -10.70 9.76
C LEU A 36 -21.35 -9.21 10.11
N GLN A 37 -21.91 -8.83 11.26
CA GLN A 37 -21.85 -7.44 11.74
C GLN A 37 -20.43 -7.03 12.13
N LYS A 38 -19.67 -7.91 12.78
CA LYS A 38 -18.26 -7.66 13.12
C LYS A 38 -17.40 -7.52 11.86
N ASP A 39 -17.53 -8.45 10.93
CA ASP A 39 -16.76 -8.45 9.69
C ASP A 39 -17.06 -7.20 8.86
N LYS A 40 -18.33 -6.78 8.82
CA LYS A 40 -18.71 -5.51 8.20
C LYS A 40 -18.03 -4.32 8.86
N ALA A 41 -18.07 -4.23 10.20
CA ALA A 41 -17.43 -3.14 10.92
C ALA A 41 -15.90 -3.12 10.70
N GLU A 42 -15.26 -4.28 10.71
CA GLU A 42 -13.82 -4.42 10.42
C GLU A 42 -13.50 -3.99 8.98
N LEU A 43 -14.32 -4.42 8.02
CA LEU A 43 -14.14 -4.06 6.61
C LEU A 43 -14.30 -2.55 6.38
N PHE A 44 -15.31 -1.93 7.00
CA PHE A 44 -15.48 -0.47 6.97
C PHE A 44 -14.26 0.24 7.56
N GLY A 45 -13.74 -0.21 8.70
CA GLY A 45 -12.53 0.36 9.30
C GLY A 45 -11.31 0.24 8.38
N LYS A 46 -11.12 -0.91 7.73
CA LYS A 46 -10.04 -1.11 6.74
C LYS A 46 -10.19 -0.21 5.52
N ILE A 47 -11.41 0.00 5.03
CA ILE A 47 -11.70 0.90 3.91
C ILE A 47 -11.39 2.35 4.28
N GLU A 48 -11.82 2.81 5.45
CA GLU A 48 -11.53 4.16 5.93
C GLU A 48 -10.03 4.41 6.08
N GLN A 49 -9.31 3.45 6.68
CA GLN A 49 -7.85 3.53 6.81
C GLN A 49 -7.16 3.56 5.44
N LEU A 50 -7.66 2.78 4.49
CA LEU A 50 -7.13 2.76 3.12
C LEU A 50 -7.35 4.10 2.42
N GLU A 51 -8.54 4.69 2.54
CA GLU A 51 -8.87 6.00 1.96
C GLU A 51 -7.97 7.10 2.53
N GLN A 52 -7.76 7.12 3.85
CA GLN A 52 -6.84 8.06 4.49
C GLN A 52 -5.40 7.90 4.00
N ASN A 53 -4.93 6.66 3.82
CA ASN A 53 -3.60 6.38 3.31
C ASN A 53 -3.44 6.82 1.85
N ILE A 54 -4.46 6.58 1.01
CA ILE A 54 -4.47 7.04 -0.38
C ILE A 54 -4.39 8.56 -0.43
N ALA A 55 -5.18 9.27 0.38
CA ALA A 55 -5.15 10.73 0.43
C ALA A 55 -3.76 11.27 0.80
N LYS A 56 -3.14 10.71 1.85
CA LYS A 56 -1.77 11.07 2.28
C LYS A 56 -0.74 10.80 1.19
N ASN A 57 -0.81 9.62 0.55
CA ASN A 57 0.13 9.26 -0.51
C ASN A 57 -0.01 10.17 -1.74
N ASN A 58 -1.22 10.52 -2.13
CA ASN A 58 -1.46 11.43 -3.26
C ASN A 58 -0.89 12.83 -2.97
N GLN A 59 -1.03 13.31 -1.74
CA GLN A 59 -0.41 14.57 -1.32
C GLN A 59 1.12 14.51 -1.43
N ILE A 60 1.74 13.45 -0.91
CA ILE A 60 3.20 13.25 -1.00
C ILE A 60 3.67 13.21 -2.46
N ILE A 61 2.92 12.55 -3.35
CA ILE A 61 3.25 12.49 -4.78
C ILE A 61 3.20 13.90 -5.41
N ALA A 62 2.16 14.68 -5.11
CA ALA A 62 2.03 16.05 -5.62
C ALA A 62 3.18 16.95 -5.14
N ASP A 63 3.51 16.90 -3.84
CA ASP A 63 4.61 17.67 -3.25
C ASP A 63 5.97 17.28 -3.85
N ASN A 64 6.19 15.98 -4.07
CA ASN A 64 7.40 15.47 -4.71
C ASN A 64 7.51 15.89 -6.18
N GLU A 65 6.40 15.89 -6.92
CA GLU A 65 6.39 16.33 -8.31
C GLU A 65 6.72 17.82 -8.41
N GLN A 66 6.14 18.66 -7.54
CA GLN A 66 6.48 20.07 -7.48
C GLN A 66 7.96 20.28 -7.13
N SER A 67 8.44 19.61 -6.08
CA SER A 67 9.84 19.70 -5.65
C SER A 67 10.82 19.28 -6.75
N LYS A 68 10.47 18.26 -7.54
CA LYS A 68 11.26 17.83 -8.69
C LYS A 68 11.35 18.93 -9.75
N ARG A 69 10.23 19.57 -10.12
CA ARG A 69 10.23 20.69 -11.08
C ARG A 69 11.05 21.87 -10.59
N GLU A 70 10.93 22.22 -9.31
CA GLU A 70 11.73 23.30 -8.71
C GLU A 70 13.23 22.98 -8.73
N LEU A 71 13.60 21.73 -8.43
CA LEU A 71 14.98 21.28 -8.44
C LEU A 71 15.57 21.25 -9.86
N GLU A 72 14.77 20.82 -10.85
CA GLU A 72 15.14 20.86 -12.27
C GLU A 72 15.37 22.31 -12.74
N ASN A 73 14.46 23.23 -12.41
CA ASN A 73 14.63 24.65 -12.75
C ASN A 73 15.90 25.25 -12.12
N LYS A 74 16.13 25.01 -10.82
CA LYS A 74 17.36 25.45 -10.14
C LYS A 74 18.62 24.80 -10.70
N SER A 75 18.52 23.57 -11.22
CA SER A 75 19.63 22.89 -11.88
C SER A 75 19.94 23.51 -13.24
N ILE A 76 18.92 23.90 -14.01
CA ILE A 76 19.11 24.60 -15.29
C ILE A 76 19.69 25.98 -15.05
N GLU A 77 19.12 26.76 -14.14
CA GLU A 77 19.60 28.11 -13.80
C GLU A 77 21.08 28.10 -13.39
N ARG A 78 21.47 27.15 -12.52
CA ARG A 78 22.88 27.02 -12.12
C ARG A 78 23.80 26.61 -13.27
N GLN A 79 23.33 25.73 -14.17
CA GLN A 79 24.10 25.36 -15.36
C GLN A 79 24.29 26.55 -16.30
N GLU A 80 23.27 27.38 -16.48
CA GLU A 80 23.37 28.61 -17.27
C GLU A 80 24.35 29.61 -16.63
N GLN A 81 24.27 29.82 -15.31
CA GLN A 81 25.20 30.68 -14.57
C GLN A 81 26.65 30.20 -14.69
N ILE A 82 26.89 28.89 -14.55
CA ILE A 82 28.22 28.30 -14.74
C ILE A 82 28.69 28.51 -16.18
N ASN A 83 27.82 28.25 -17.16
CA ASN A 83 28.16 28.42 -18.57
C ASN A 83 28.52 29.86 -18.90
N GLU A 84 27.78 30.85 -18.40
CA GLU A 84 28.11 32.28 -18.53
C GLU A 84 29.46 32.62 -17.89
N GLN A 85 29.76 32.08 -16.70
CA GLN A 85 31.06 32.30 -16.04
C GLN A 85 32.24 31.66 -16.78
N LEU A 86 32.02 30.52 -17.44
CA LEU A 86 33.07 29.78 -18.15
C LEU A 86 33.26 30.24 -19.61
N LYS A 87 32.27 30.92 -20.20
CA LYS A 87 32.25 31.35 -21.61
C LYS A 87 33.53 32.06 -22.08
N ASN A 88 34.10 32.90 -21.22
CA ASN A 88 35.31 33.67 -21.52
C ASN A 88 36.55 33.21 -20.73
N ASN A 89 36.52 31.98 -20.19
CA ASN A 89 37.64 31.44 -19.41
C ASN A 89 38.54 30.54 -20.28
N ASP A 90 39.77 30.98 -20.52
CA ASP A 90 40.73 30.26 -21.38
C ASP A 90 41.05 28.84 -20.87
N CYS A 91 41.09 28.63 -19.55
CA CYS A 91 41.32 27.31 -18.96
C CYS A 91 40.11 26.38 -19.17
N ALA A 92 38.89 26.91 -19.14
CA ALA A 92 37.67 26.13 -19.36
C ALA A 92 37.45 25.77 -20.84
N ASN A 93 37.99 26.58 -21.76
CA ASN A 93 37.92 26.37 -23.21
C ASN A 93 39.03 25.44 -23.75
N GLN A 94 39.97 25.01 -22.89
CA GLN A 94 41.00 24.05 -23.28
C GLN A 94 40.47 22.62 -23.30
N PHE A 95 41.04 21.82 -24.21
CA PHE A 95 40.66 20.42 -24.35
C PHE A 95 41.02 19.62 -23.10
N VAL A 96 40.03 19.01 -22.46
CA VAL A 96 40.25 18.09 -21.33
C VAL A 96 40.73 16.74 -21.87
N PRO A 97 41.89 16.23 -21.43
CA PRO A 97 42.38 14.91 -21.86
C PRO A 97 41.37 13.80 -21.60
N VAL A 98 41.25 12.88 -22.56
CA VAL A 98 40.27 11.76 -22.54
C VAL A 98 40.38 10.88 -21.30
N SER A 99 41.58 10.71 -20.75
CA SER A 99 41.80 9.92 -19.52
C SER A 99 41.11 10.54 -18.30
N VAL A 100 41.11 11.87 -18.19
CA VAL A 100 40.48 12.61 -17.08
C VAL A 100 38.97 12.59 -17.23
N SER A 101 38.45 12.88 -18.42
CA SER A 101 37.00 12.87 -18.67
C SER A 101 36.39 11.48 -18.50
N ASN A 102 37.07 10.41 -18.94
CA ASN A 102 36.65 9.03 -18.66
C ASN A 102 36.62 8.71 -17.16
N GLY A 103 37.62 9.16 -16.40
CA GLY A 103 37.65 9.00 -14.94
C GLY A 103 36.45 9.68 -14.26
N LEU A 104 36.16 10.92 -14.65
CA LEU A 104 35.00 11.67 -14.15
C LEU A 104 33.67 11.01 -14.53
N TYR A 105 33.53 10.56 -15.79
CA TYR A 105 32.35 9.85 -16.27
C TYR A 105 32.09 8.57 -15.46
N ASN A 106 33.12 7.74 -15.24
CA ASN A 106 32.99 6.50 -14.48
C ASN A 106 32.60 6.77 -13.01
N ARG A 107 33.18 7.80 -12.40
CA ARG A 107 32.81 8.22 -11.05
C ARG A 107 31.36 8.68 -10.97
N ALA A 108 30.91 9.52 -11.91
CA ALA A 108 29.52 9.96 -12.00
C ALA A 108 28.55 8.80 -12.25
N LYS A 109 28.95 7.81 -13.06
CA LYS A 109 28.18 6.59 -13.30
C LYS A 109 28.02 5.75 -12.03
N GLY A 110 29.07 5.62 -11.22
CA GLY A 110 29.02 4.93 -9.93
C GLY A 110 28.06 5.61 -8.93
N LEU A 111 27.99 6.96 -8.94
CA LEU A 111 27.06 7.71 -8.08
C LEU A 111 25.58 7.59 -8.50
N ARG A 112 25.31 7.25 -9.77
CA ARG A 112 23.95 7.06 -10.29
C ARG A 112 23.40 5.65 -10.12
N GLN A 113 24.24 4.68 -9.74
CA GLN A 113 23.72 3.36 -9.42
C GLN A 113 22.84 3.47 -8.18
N PRO A 114 21.55 3.07 -8.26
CA PRO A 114 20.71 3.04 -7.08
C PRO A 114 21.34 2.07 -6.10
N THR A 115 21.69 2.56 -4.91
CA THR A 115 21.95 1.67 -3.78
C THR A 115 20.68 0.85 -3.59
N ASP A 116 20.76 -0.44 -3.86
CA ASP A 116 19.66 -1.38 -3.67
C ASP A 116 19.35 -1.46 -2.17
N THR A 117 18.47 -0.59 -1.69
CA THR A 117 18.06 -0.50 -0.28
C THR A 117 17.12 -1.63 0.13
N SER A 118 16.78 -2.55 -0.79
CA SER A 118 15.93 -3.72 -0.55
C SER A 118 16.50 -4.68 0.50
N GLN A 119 17.81 -4.62 0.79
CA GLN A 119 18.45 -5.48 1.78
C GLN A 119 18.55 -4.88 3.20
N SER A 120 18.14 -3.62 3.40
CA SER A 120 18.31 -2.92 4.69
C SER A 120 17.08 -2.99 5.61
N ILE A 121 16.12 -3.86 5.32
CA ILE A 121 15.01 -4.17 6.23
C ILE A 121 15.16 -5.64 6.62
N LYS A 122 15.89 -5.88 7.71
CA LYS A 122 15.90 -7.14 8.47
C LYS A 122 15.38 -6.87 9.86
#